data_AF-M4EDE2-F1
#
_entry.id   AF-M4EDE2-F1
#
_cell.length_a   1.000
_cell.length_b   1.000
_cell.length_c   1.000
_cell.angle_alpha   90.00
_cell.angle_beta   90.00
_cell.angle_gamma   90.00
#
_symmetry.space_group_name_H-M   'P 1'
#
loop_
_entity.id
_entity.type
_entity.pdbx_description
1 polymer ?
#
loop_
_entity_poly.entity_id
_entity_poly.type
_entity_poly.pdbx_seq_one_letter_code
_entity_poly.pdbx_strand_id
1 'polypeptide(L)'
;MEESQELALTQLRKSVEKLSSSTEGYEKPTLMRFLIARSMNPNKAAKMFVDWQKWRASMIPPSGFIPDSEVKDELETRKMYLQGPTKSGQPLVVCKVSKHFPAKDQLHFKKFLVHVLDKSIASAIQGKEVGDEKVACLIDLQNITYKNLDARGTITGFQILQIVIVTDGEEQQKLEEEVGLDALPEEYGGRAKLTAFQDVLLPLTTP
;
A
#
# COMPACT_ATOMS: atom_id res chain seq x y z
N MET A 1 -21.97 19.64 2.15
CA MET A 1 -21.12 18.47 1.80
C MET A 1 -20.57 17.82 3.06
N GLU A 2 -19.97 18.59 3.96
CA GLU A 2 -19.49 18.10 5.27
C GLU A 2 -20.59 17.48 6.14
N GLU A 3 -21.77 18.09 6.24
CA GLU A 3 -22.88 17.57 7.03
C GLU A 3 -23.34 16.16 6.59
N SER A 4 -23.29 15.88 5.28
CA SER A 4 -23.59 14.56 4.72
C SER A 4 -22.50 13.53 5.06
N GLN A 5 -21.23 13.96 5.10
CA GLN A 5 -20.11 13.10 5.50
C GLN A 5 -20.16 12.78 6.99
N GLU A 6 -20.46 13.76 7.85
CA GLU A 6 -20.61 13.56 9.30
C GLU A 6 -21.77 12.61 9.62
N LEU A 7 -22.88 12.73 8.89
CA LEU A 7 -23.99 11.80 9.01
C LEU A 7 -23.57 10.37 8.61
N ALA A 8 -22.86 10.22 7.48
CA ALA A 8 -22.37 8.92 7.01
C ALA A 8 -21.38 8.28 8.00
N LEU A 9 -20.48 9.07 8.61
CA LEU A 9 -19.56 8.63 9.65
C LEU A 9 -20.29 8.18 10.91
N THR A 10 -21.27 8.95 11.36
CA THR A 10 -22.10 8.59 12.52
C THR A 10 -22.84 7.27 12.27
N GLN A 11 -23.40 7.10 11.07
CA GLN A 11 -24.06 5.85 10.68
C GLN A 11 -23.07 4.69 10.57
N LEU A 12 -21.86 4.91 10.05
CA LEU A 12 -20.81 3.92 9.98
C LEU A 12 -20.46 3.40 11.38
N ARG A 13 -20.16 4.30 12.32
CA ARG A 13 -19.80 3.94 13.70
C ARG A 13 -20.89 3.09 14.37
N LYS A 14 -22.15 3.52 14.27
CA LYS A 14 -23.31 2.74 14.76
C LYS A 14 -23.43 1.36 14.10
N SER A 15 -23.17 1.26 12.80
CA SER A 15 -23.24 -0.03 12.11
C SER A 15 -22.07 -0.94 12.47
N VAL A 16 -20.89 -0.41 12.78
CA VAL A 16 -19.76 -1.19 13.31
C VAL A 16 -20.08 -1.75 14.70
N GLU A 17 -20.67 -0.94 15.59
CA GLU A 17 -21.12 -1.39 16.92
C GLU A 17 -22.14 -2.53 16.83
N LYS A 18 -23.12 -2.43 15.91
CA LYS A 18 -24.09 -3.50 15.64
C LYS A 18 -23.45 -4.80 15.16
N LEU A 19 -22.26 -4.73 14.57
CA LEU A 19 -21.46 -5.90 14.16
C LEU A 19 -20.55 -6.41 15.28
N SER A 20 -20.73 -5.95 16.52
CA SER A 20 -19.92 -6.31 17.69
C SER A 20 -18.44 -5.98 17.53
N SER A 21 -18.13 -4.86 16.87
CA SER A 21 -16.77 -4.33 16.76
C SER A 21 -16.72 -2.85 17.20
N SER A 22 -15.53 -2.26 17.25
CA SER A 22 -15.30 -0.88 17.66
C SER A 22 -14.54 -0.09 16.59
N THR A 23 -14.81 1.21 16.54
CA THR A 23 -14.06 2.21 15.75
C THR A 23 -13.09 3.02 16.61
N GLU A 24 -12.91 2.62 17.88
CA GLU A 24 -11.94 3.21 18.80
C GLU A 24 -10.51 3.11 18.25
N GLY A 25 -9.73 4.18 18.43
CA GLY A 25 -8.37 4.28 17.88
C GLY A 25 -8.31 4.65 16.38
N TYR A 26 -9.45 4.82 15.71
CA TYR A 26 -9.50 5.21 14.29
C TYR A 26 -10.11 6.59 14.06
N GLU A 27 -9.31 7.47 13.45
CA GLU A 27 -9.69 8.83 13.12
C GLU A 27 -10.62 8.91 11.90
N LYS A 28 -11.28 10.07 11.76
CA LYS A 28 -12.22 10.36 10.65
C LYS A 28 -11.65 10.01 9.27
N PRO A 29 -10.41 10.38 8.89
CA PRO A 29 -9.94 10.14 7.53
C PRO A 29 -9.76 8.65 7.25
N THR A 30 -9.31 7.87 8.23
CA THR A 30 -9.25 6.39 8.12
C THR A 30 -10.62 5.78 7.90
N LEU A 31 -11.64 6.21 8.65
CA LEU A 31 -13.01 5.71 8.48
C LEU A 31 -13.64 6.12 7.15
N MET A 32 -13.32 7.32 6.67
CA MET A 32 -13.77 7.82 5.37
C MET A 32 -13.30 6.94 4.21
N ARG A 33 -12.14 6.28 4.30
CA ARG A 33 -11.66 5.32 3.28
C ARG A 33 -12.69 4.23 2.97
N PHE A 34 -13.27 3.64 4.01
CA PHE A 34 -14.23 2.56 3.89
C PHE A 34 -15.55 3.05 3.29
N LEU A 35 -15.97 4.27 3.66
CA LEU A 35 -17.14 4.92 3.08
C LEU A 35 -16.92 5.20 1.58
N ILE A 36 -15.82 5.83 1.21
CA ILE A 36 -15.48 6.13 -0.20
C ILE A 36 -15.44 4.84 -1.03
N ALA A 37 -14.75 3.81 -0.54
CA ALA A 37 -14.63 2.51 -1.21
C ALA A 37 -15.97 1.76 -1.35
N ARG A 38 -17.01 2.19 -0.63
CA ARG A 38 -18.36 1.62 -0.67
C ARG A 38 -19.41 2.66 -1.07
N SER A 39 -19.01 3.66 -1.85
CA SER A 39 -19.91 4.68 -2.43
C SER A 39 -20.74 5.40 -1.35
N MET A 40 -20.08 5.75 -0.25
CA MET A 40 -20.66 6.38 0.94
C MET A 40 -21.79 5.57 1.62
N ASN A 41 -21.88 4.25 1.38
CA ASN A 41 -22.85 3.39 2.04
C ASN A 41 -22.35 2.90 3.42
N PRO A 42 -22.93 3.34 4.54
CA PRO A 42 -22.38 3.06 5.87
C PRO A 42 -22.43 1.58 6.28
N ASN A 43 -23.46 0.84 5.87
CA ASN A 43 -23.58 -0.59 6.21
C ASN A 43 -22.55 -1.44 5.46
N LYS A 44 -22.35 -1.17 4.16
CA LYS A 44 -21.34 -1.86 3.36
C LYS A 44 -19.93 -1.49 3.83
N ALA A 45 -19.71 -0.22 4.16
CA ALA A 45 -18.45 0.26 4.71
C ALA A 45 -18.15 -0.37 6.08
N ALA A 46 -19.13 -0.46 6.98
CA ALA A 46 -18.99 -1.10 8.29
C ALA A 46 -18.59 -2.57 8.15
N LYS A 47 -19.26 -3.31 7.26
CA LYS A 47 -18.89 -4.71 6.98
C LYS A 47 -17.44 -4.83 6.49
N MET A 48 -17.05 -4.01 5.52
CA MET A 48 -15.68 -3.99 5.00
C MET A 48 -14.66 -3.64 6.10
N PHE A 49 -14.98 -2.67 6.97
CA PHE A 49 -14.13 -2.27 8.08
C PHE A 49 -13.93 -3.40 9.09
N VAL A 50 -15.00 -4.08 9.51
CA VAL A 50 -14.91 -5.22 10.44
C VAL A 50 -14.15 -6.39 9.84
N ASP A 51 -14.39 -6.71 8.56
CA ASP A 51 -13.65 -7.76 7.86
C ASP A 51 -12.15 -7.40 7.74
N TRP A 52 -11.84 -6.13 7.49
CA TRP A 52 -10.47 -5.62 7.49
C TRP A 52 -9.80 -5.70 8.87
N GLN A 53 -10.49 -5.35 9.97
CA GLN A 53 -9.95 -5.47 11.33
C GLN A 53 -9.61 -6.93 11.66
N LYS A 54 -10.50 -7.87 11.33
CA LYS A 54 -10.27 -9.31 11.52
C LYS A 54 -9.08 -9.79 10.70
N TRP A 55 -8.98 -9.34 9.44
CA TRP A 55 -7.85 -9.70 8.57
C TRP A 55 -6.53 -9.14 9.12
N ARG A 56 -6.49 -7.85 9.53
CA ARG A 56 -5.33 -7.22 10.18
C ARG A 56 -4.90 -8.02 11.42
N ALA A 57 -5.82 -8.34 12.32
CA ALA A 57 -5.53 -9.12 13.52
C ALA A 57 -5.03 -10.55 13.23
N SER A 58 -5.43 -11.14 12.11
CA SER A 58 -4.97 -12.48 11.69
C SER A 58 -3.60 -12.48 11.02
N MET A 59 -3.20 -11.36 10.40
CA MET A 59 -1.97 -11.25 9.59
C MET A 59 -0.84 -10.55 10.30
N ILE A 60 -1.15 -9.53 11.13
CA ILE A 60 -0.17 -8.64 11.72
C ILE A 60 0.07 -9.03 13.18
N PRO A 61 1.34 -9.17 13.61
CA PRO A 61 1.65 -9.48 14.99
C PRO A 61 1.15 -8.40 15.96
N PRO A 62 1.06 -8.69 17.27
CA PRO A 62 0.68 -7.71 18.28
C PRO A 62 1.56 -6.45 18.33
N SER A 63 2.78 -6.49 17.76
CA SER A 63 3.65 -5.31 17.57
C SER A 63 3.05 -4.25 16.64
N GLY A 64 2.01 -4.57 15.87
CA GLY A 64 1.31 -3.65 14.97
C GLY A 64 1.91 -3.54 13.57
N PHE A 65 3.04 -4.18 13.31
CA PHE A 65 3.68 -4.26 11.99
C PHE A 65 4.48 -5.55 11.83
N ILE A 66 4.73 -5.95 10.58
CA ILE A 66 5.59 -7.09 10.23
C ILE A 66 7.03 -6.58 10.09
N PRO A 67 8.00 -7.05 10.90
CA PRO A 67 9.38 -6.60 10.83
C PRO A 67 10.14 -7.23 9.65
N ASP A 68 11.21 -6.59 9.17
CA ASP A 68 12.07 -7.09 8.08
C ASP A 68 12.55 -8.53 8.33
N SER A 69 12.77 -8.92 9.58
CA SER A 69 13.20 -10.27 9.97
C SER A 69 12.19 -11.37 9.62
N GLU A 70 10.89 -11.06 9.55
CA GLU A 70 9.85 -12.04 9.19
C GLU A 70 9.74 -12.26 7.67
N VAL A 71 10.35 -11.41 6.85
CA VAL A 71 10.22 -11.43 5.37
C VAL A 71 11.59 -11.29 4.68
N LYS A 72 12.65 -11.70 5.39
CA LYS A 72 14.04 -11.42 5.04
C LYS A 72 14.44 -11.99 3.68
N ASP A 73 14.11 -13.25 3.40
CA ASP A 73 14.34 -13.93 2.13
C ASP A 73 13.65 -13.24 0.95
N GLU A 74 12.42 -12.73 1.14
CA GLU A 74 11.72 -11.94 0.13
C GLU A 74 12.42 -10.60 -0.12
N LEU A 75 12.93 -9.94 0.92
CA LEU A 75 13.73 -8.71 0.81
C LEU A 75 15.11 -8.96 0.15
N GLU A 76 15.74 -10.10 0.40
CA GLU A 76 17.02 -10.50 -0.17
C GLU A 76 16.96 -10.63 -1.71
N THR A 77 15.77 -10.86 -2.28
CA THR A 77 15.58 -10.83 -3.74
C THR A 77 15.83 -9.45 -4.37
N ARG A 78 15.82 -8.37 -3.56
CA ARG A 78 15.98 -6.96 -3.99
C ARG A 78 15.07 -6.59 -5.17
N LYS A 79 13.82 -7.08 -5.16
CA LYS A 79 12.81 -6.80 -6.19
C LYS A 79 12.01 -5.51 -5.93
N MET A 80 11.98 -5.03 -4.69
CA MET A 80 11.27 -3.79 -4.32
C MET A 80 12.26 -2.68 -3.96
N TYR A 81 11.90 -1.46 -4.34
CA TYR A 81 12.63 -0.24 -4.05
C TYR A 81 11.63 0.81 -3.60
N LEU A 82 12.05 1.70 -2.71
CA LEU A 82 11.22 2.77 -2.17
C LEU A 82 11.96 4.09 -2.37
N GLN A 83 11.34 4.98 -3.12
CA GLN A 83 11.87 6.29 -3.47
C GLN A 83 11.19 7.39 -2.64
N GLY A 84 11.80 8.57 -2.66
CA GLY A 84 11.25 9.77 -2.06
C GLY A 84 9.88 10.16 -2.62
N PRO A 85 9.23 11.16 -2.03
CA PRO A 85 7.90 11.57 -2.42
C PRO A 85 7.86 12.05 -3.88
N THR A 86 6.82 11.63 -4.60
CA THR A 86 6.43 12.19 -5.91
C THR A 86 6.07 13.67 -5.78
N LYS A 87 5.80 14.37 -6.91
CA LYS A 87 5.30 15.75 -6.85
C LYS A 87 4.00 15.87 -6.06
N SER A 88 3.15 14.83 -6.11
CA SER A 88 1.91 14.72 -5.34
C SER A 88 2.15 14.35 -3.86
N GLY A 89 3.40 14.17 -3.44
CA GLY A 89 3.78 13.92 -2.05
C GLY A 89 3.61 12.48 -1.57
N GLN A 90 3.39 11.53 -2.49
CA GLN A 90 3.20 10.11 -2.22
C GLN A 90 4.54 9.38 -2.37
N PRO A 91 4.83 8.32 -1.60
CA PRO A 91 6.03 7.53 -1.82
C PRO A 91 5.89 6.76 -3.15
N LEU A 92 7.00 6.64 -3.87
CA LEU A 92 7.07 5.82 -5.07
C LEU A 92 7.71 4.47 -4.74
N VAL A 93 6.95 3.40 -4.95
CA VAL A 93 7.46 2.03 -4.93
C VAL A 93 7.83 1.62 -6.35
N VAL A 94 9.02 1.04 -6.52
CA VAL A 94 9.43 0.43 -7.77
C VAL A 94 9.56 -1.08 -7.57
N CYS A 95 8.92 -1.87 -8.43
CA CYS A 95 8.96 -3.33 -8.42
C CYS A 95 9.65 -3.84 -9.70
N LYS A 96 10.78 -4.51 -9.57
CA LYS A 96 11.46 -5.20 -10.69
C LYS A 96 10.99 -6.64 -10.78
N VAL A 97 10.09 -6.93 -11.73
CA VAL A 97 9.46 -8.24 -11.86
C VAL A 97 10.43 -9.33 -12.32
N SER A 98 11.49 -8.96 -13.04
CA SER A 98 12.58 -9.88 -13.42
C SER A 98 13.31 -10.51 -12.22
N LYS A 99 13.20 -9.90 -11.02
CA LYS A 99 13.74 -10.41 -9.75
C LYS A 99 12.70 -11.17 -8.91
N HIS A 100 11.44 -11.20 -9.35
CA HIS A 100 10.38 -11.95 -8.67
C HIS A 100 10.46 -13.44 -9.02
N PHE A 101 10.34 -14.29 -8.00
CA PHE A 101 10.18 -15.72 -8.14
C PHE A 101 8.98 -16.15 -7.30
N PRO A 102 8.15 -17.09 -7.78
CA PRO A 102 7.01 -17.58 -7.03
C PRO A 102 7.41 -18.09 -5.64
N ALA A 103 6.76 -17.58 -4.61
CA ALA A 103 7.03 -17.99 -3.25
C ALA A 103 6.52 -19.43 -3.00
N LYS A 104 7.34 -20.23 -2.32
CA LYS A 104 6.94 -21.59 -1.90
C LYS A 104 5.82 -21.55 -0.85
N ASP A 105 5.87 -20.56 0.04
CA ASP A 105 4.84 -20.29 1.04
C ASP A 105 4.05 -19.02 0.68
N GLN A 106 2.75 -19.19 0.49
CA GLN A 106 1.85 -18.10 0.11
C GLN A 106 1.54 -17.18 1.29
N LEU A 107 1.54 -17.68 2.52
CA LEU A 107 1.35 -16.83 3.70
C LEU A 107 2.55 -15.90 3.87
N HIS A 108 3.74 -16.43 3.67
CA HIS A 108 4.98 -15.68 3.69
C HIS A 108 5.00 -14.55 2.66
N PHE A 109 4.61 -14.83 1.41
CA PHE A 109 4.49 -13.80 0.38
C PHE A 109 3.44 -12.73 0.72
N LYS A 110 2.32 -13.13 1.33
CA LYS A 110 1.31 -12.16 1.83
C LYS A 110 1.90 -11.25 2.89
N LYS A 111 2.64 -11.79 3.86
CA LYS A 111 3.34 -11.00 4.88
C LYS A 111 4.30 -10.00 4.24
N PHE A 112 5.05 -10.43 3.22
CA PHE A 112 5.94 -9.56 2.47
C PHE A 112 5.20 -8.40 1.79
N LEU A 113 4.08 -8.67 1.10
CA LEU A 113 3.27 -7.61 0.49
C LEU A 113 2.73 -6.62 1.54
N VAL A 114 2.23 -7.11 2.67
CA VAL A 114 1.75 -6.26 3.76
C VAL A 114 2.88 -5.41 4.35
N HIS A 115 4.05 -6.02 4.57
CA HIS A 115 5.25 -5.32 5.03
C HIS A 115 5.63 -4.17 4.08
N VAL A 116 5.66 -4.44 2.77
CA VAL A 116 5.97 -3.41 1.76
C VAL A 116 4.98 -2.27 1.84
N LEU A 117 3.68 -2.54 1.92
CA LEU A 117 2.66 -1.50 1.94
C LEU A 117 2.70 -0.67 3.22
N ASP A 118 2.79 -1.31 4.38
CA ASP A 118 2.84 -0.61 5.66
C ASP A 118 4.11 0.26 5.77
N LYS A 119 5.28 -0.25 5.33
CA LYS A 119 6.54 0.52 5.34
C LYS A 119 6.51 1.67 4.31
N SER A 120 5.93 1.47 3.13
CA SER A 120 5.71 2.55 2.15
C SER A 120 4.82 3.65 2.72
N ILE A 121 3.68 3.29 3.30
CA ILE A 121 2.76 4.24 3.93
C ILE A 121 3.46 5.00 5.06
N ALA A 122 4.16 4.30 5.95
CA ALA A 122 4.89 4.90 7.06
C ALA A 122 5.97 5.90 6.61
N SER A 123 6.63 5.65 5.46
CA SER A 123 7.63 6.58 4.91
C SER A 123 7.06 7.94 4.51
N ALA A 124 5.74 8.03 4.28
CA ALA A 124 5.07 9.22 3.80
C ALA A 124 4.30 9.99 4.89
N ILE A 125 4.16 9.44 6.10
CA ILE A 125 3.33 9.98 7.20
C ILE A 125 3.98 11.17 7.94
N GLN A 126 5.13 11.69 7.50
CA GLN A 126 5.81 12.82 8.16
C GLN A 126 4.93 14.09 8.28
N GLY A 127 4.23 14.26 9.41
CA GLY A 127 3.41 15.43 9.73
C GLY A 127 2.10 15.56 8.94
N LYS A 128 1.64 14.50 8.26
CA LYS A 128 0.40 14.50 7.47
C LYS A 128 -0.73 13.80 8.21
N GLU A 129 -1.96 14.21 7.91
CA GLU A 129 -3.18 13.60 8.43
C GLU A 129 -3.27 12.12 8.01
N VAL A 130 -3.56 11.23 8.97
CA VAL A 130 -3.60 9.78 8.75
C VAL A 130 -4.97 9.39 8.20
N GLY A 131 -5.00 8.85 6.98
CA GLY A 131 -6.19 8.34 6.33
C GLY A 131 -6.42 8.79 4.88
N ASP A 132 -5.50 9.58 4.30
CA ASP A 132 -5.46 9.84 2.83
C ASP A 132 -4.11 9.45 2.19
N GLU A 133 -3.32 8.60 2.86
CA GLU A 133 -2.11 8.04 2.26
C GLU A 133 -2.43 7.28 0.96
N LYS A 134 -1.62 7.56 -0.06
CA LYS A 134 -1.60 6.91 -1.36
C LYS A 134 -0.16 6.52 -1.67
N VAL A 135 0.03 5.48 -2.47
CA VAL A 135 1.35 5.00 -2.89
C VAL A 135 1.33 4.89 -4.41
N ALA A 136 2.32 5.49 -5.06
CA ALA A 136 2.54 5.28 -6.49
C ALA A 136 3.39 4.02 -6.68
N CYS A 137 3.08 3.20 -7.68
CA CYS A 137 3.83 1.98 -7.98
C CYS A 137 4.27 1.97 -9.44
N LEU A 138 5.58 1.86 -9.69
CA LEU A 138 6.16 1.59 -11.00
C LEU A 138 6.51 0.10 -11.05
N ILE A 139 5.88 -0.64 -11.97
CA ILE A 139 6.13 -2.07 -12.16
C ILE A 139 6.99 -2.25 -13.42
N ASP A 140 8.26 -2.58 -13.21
CA ASP A 140 9.23 -2.82 -14.27
C ASP A 140 9.13 -4.28 -14.76
N LEU A 141 8.61 -4.41 -15.97
CA LEU A 141 8.42 -5.67 -16.69
C LEU A 141 9.59 -5.99 -17.64
N GLN A 142 10.65 -5.20 -17.66
CA GLN A 142 11.81 -5.50 -18.49
C GLN A 142 12.52 -6.77 -18.00
N ASN A 143 13.03 -7.56 -18.95
CA ASN A 143 13.80 -8.79 -18.71
C ASN A 143 13.03 -9.90 -17.96
N ILE A 144 11.70 -9.86 -17.93
CA ILE A 144 10.90 -10.96 -17.40
C ILE A 144 11.06 -12.21 -18.28
N THR A 145 11.04 -13.38 -17.64
CA THR A 145 11.08 -14.68 -18.31
C THR A 145 10.01 -15.59 -17.69
N TYR A 146 9.80 -16.78 -18.27
CA TYR A 146 8.79 -17.74 -17.77
C TYR A 146 8.95 -18.09 -16.28
N LYS A 147 10.17 -18.07 -15.74
CA LYS A 147 10.45 -18.37 -14.32
C LYS A 147 9.89 -17.31 -13.36
N ASN A 148 9.60 -16.11 -13.86
CA ASN A 148 9.08 -14.99 -13.08
C ASN A 148 7.55 -14.95 -13.03
N LEU A 149 6.86 -15.78 -13.84
CA LEU A 149 5.41 -15.81 -13.88
C LEU A 149 4.86 -16.48 -12.61
N ASP A 150 4.12 -15.71 -11.82
CA ASP A 150 3.44 -16.19 -10.62
C ASP A 150 1.96 -15.78 -10.65
N ALA A 151 1.11 -16.64 -11.22
CA ALA A 151 -0.33 -16.38 -11.25
C ALA A 151 -0.93 -16.25 -9.84
N ARG A 152 -0.44 -17.02 -8.87
CA ARG A 152 -0.95 -16.98 -7.48
C ARG A 152 -0.51 -15.73 -6.76
N GLY A 153 0.76 -15.35 -6.90
CA GLY A 153 1.29 -14.09 -6.40
C GLY A 153 0.57 -12.88 -6.98
N THR A 154 0.26 -12.93 -8.29
CA THR A 154 -0.50 -11.87 -8.99
C THR A 154 -1.92 -11.73 -8.45
N ILE A 155 -2.66 -12.84 -8.31
CA ILE A 155 -4.00 -12.85 -7.70
C ILE A 155 -3.95 -12.31 -6.26
N THR A 156 -2.96 -12.72 -5.48
CA THR A 156 -2.75 -12.25 -4.11
C THR A 156 -2.51 -10.74 -4.08
N GLY A 157 -1.67 -10.24 -4.99
CA GLY A 157 -1.44 -8.81 -5.19
C GLY A 157 -2.75 -8.06 -5.44
N PHE A 158 -3.57 -8.51 -6.41
CA PHE A 158 -4.87 -7.88 -6.71
C PHE A 158 -5.93 -8.01 -5.61
N GLN A 159 -5.84 -9.04 -4.74
CA GLN A 159 -6.74 -9.16 -3.59
C GLN A 159 -6.41 -8.15 -2.49
N ILE A 160 -5.12 -7.83 -2.31
CA ILE A 160 -4.65 -6.87 -1.30
C ILE A 160 -4.69 -5.44 -1.86
N LEU A 161 -4.39 -5.28 -3.15
CA LEU A 161 -4.28 -4.00 -3.85
C LEU A 161 -5.41 -3.84 -4.85
N GLN A 162 -6.19 -2.78 -4.72
CA GLN A 162 -6.95 -2.28 -5.86
C GLN A 162 -5.99 -1.52 -6.77
N ILE A 163 -5.56 -2.17 -7.86
CA ILE A 163 -4.61 -1.63 -8.83
C ILE A 163 -5.39 -1.07 -10.03
N VAL A 164 -5.00 0.12 -10.48
CA VAL A 164 -5.32 0.61 -11.83
C VAL A 164 -4.06 0.40 -12.68
N ILE A 165 -4.19 -0.37 -13.76
CA ILE A 165 -3.06 -0.65 -14.66
C ILE A 165 -3.05 0.42 -15.75
N VAL A 166 -1.88 1.03 -15.93
CA VAL A 166 -1.61 2.07 -16.93
C VAL A 166 -0.71 1.45 -18.00
N THR A 167 -1.18 1.35 -19.25
CA THR A 167 -0.44 0.67 -20.34
C THR A 167 -0.24 1.50 -21.59
N ASP A 168 -0.84 2.68 -21.66
CA ASP A 168 -0.74 3.56 -22.83
C ASP A 168 0.41 4.57 -22.69
N GLY A 169 1.01 4.97 -23.81
CA GLY A 169 2.19 5.84 -23.84
C GLY A 169 1.93 7.25 -23.30
N GLU A 170 0.74 7.82 -23.53
CA GLU A 170 0.37 9.11 -22.93
C GLU A 170 0.23 9.01 -21.41
N GLU A 171 -0.23 7.85 -20.97
CA GLU A 171 -0.55 7.51 -19.60
C GLU A 171 0.75 7.25 -18.79
N GLN A 172 1.75 6.64 -19.43
CA GLN A 172 3.12 6.57 -18.93
C GLN A 172 3.73 7.98 -18.78
N GLN A 173 3.59 8.84 -19.79
CA GLN A 173 4.13 10.21 -19.72
C GLN A 173 3.49 11.01 -18.58
N LYS A 174 2.17 10.86 -18.36
CA LYS A 174 1.47 11.46 -17.21
C LYS A 174 2.00 10.94 -15.88
N LEU A 175 2.29 9.64 -15.78
CA LEU A 175 2.88 9.05 -14.57
C LEU A 175 4.27 9.64 -14.32
N GLU A 176 5.12 9.75 -15.35
CA GLU A 176 6.45 10.35 -15.23
C GLU A 176 6.37 11.82 -14.81
N GLU A 177 5.42 12.58 -15.37
CA GLU A 177 5.14 13.96 -14.97
C GLU A 177 4.67 14.07 -13.52
N GLU A 178 3.79 13.18 -13.07
CA GLU A 178 3.26 13.15 -11.70
C GLU A 178 4.32 12.72 -10.67
N VAL A 179 5.10 11.69 -11.00
CA VAL A 179 6.21 11.22 -10.17
C VAL A 179 7.25 12.32 -10.02
N GLY A 180 7.63 12.95 -11.14
CA GLY A 180 8.65 13.97 -11.20
C GLY A 180 10.08 13.43 -11.19
N LEU A 181 10.98 14.18 -11.82
CA LEU A 181 12.35 13.75 -12.06
C LEU A 181 13.15 13.47 -10.78
N ASP A 182 12.83 14.12 -9.67
CA ASP A 182 13.57 13.93 -8.40
C ASP A 182 13.23 12.64 -7.66
N ALA A 183 12.03 12.08 -7.89
CA ALA A 183 11.61 10.80 -7.32
C ALA A 183 11.83 9.64 -8.30
N LEU A 184 11.79 9.92 -9.60
CA LEU A 184 11.99 8.92 -10.65
C LEU A 184 13.47 8.49 -10.71
N PRO A 185 13.77 7.18 -10.72
CA PRO A 185 15.15 6.72 -10.85
C PRO A 185 15.81 7.04 -12.19
N GLU A 186 17.14 7.20 -12.19
CA GLU A 186 17.96 7.48 -13.40
C GLU A 186 17.71 6.47 -14.53
N GLU A 187 17.54 5.20 -14.20
CA GLU A 187 17.26 4.11 -15.15
C GLU A 187 15.88 4.21 -15.83
N TYR A 188 14.98 5.05 -15.30
CA TYR A 188 13.69 5.38 -15.91
C TYR A 188 13.63 6.83 -16.39
N GLY A 189 14.79 7.50 -16.56
CA GLY A 189 14.87 8.86 -17.10
C GLY A 189 14.78 9.98 -16.07
N GLY A 190 14.82 9.66 -14.78
CA GLY A 190 14.84 10.65 -13.70
C GLY A 190 16.24 11.00 -13.17
N ARG A 191 16.29 11.48 -11.93
CA ARG A 191 17.50 11.94 -11.22
C ARG A 191 17.75 11.19 -9.91
N ALA A 192 16.81 10.34 -9.49
CA ALA A 192 16.94 9.61 -8.23
C ALA A 192 17.85 8.40 -8.38
N LYS A 193 18.56 8.06 -7.30
CA LYS A 193 19.23 6.77 -7.19
C LYS A 193 18.29 5.76 -6.56
N LEU A 194 18.15 4.61 -7.21
CA LEU A 194 17.39 3.51 -6.64
C LEU A 194 17.88 3.16 -5.23
N THR A 195 16.93 3.10 -4.30
CA THR A 195 17.16 2.74 -2.91
C THR A 195 16.37 1.48 -2.63
N ALA A 196 17.08 0.39 -2.32
CA ALA A 196 16.41 -0.88 -2.07
C ALA A 196 15.58 -0.79 -0.80
N PHE A 197 14.47 -1.53 -0.77
CA PHE A 197 13.46 -1.40 0.28
C PHE A 197 14.02 -1.63 1.71
N GLN A 198 14.95 -2.56 1.84
CA GLN A 198 15.64 -2.88 3.11
C GLN A 198 16.63 -1.79 3.57
N ASP A 199 17.10 -0.94 2.65
CA ASP A 199 18.08 0.10 2.95
C ASP A 199 17.41 1.42 3.38
N VAL A 200 16.07 1.51 3.25
CA VAL A 200 15.29 2.66 3.70
C VAL A 200 15.08 2.60 5.21
N LEU A 201 15.66 3.59 5.89
CA LEU A 201 15.39 3.88 7.29
C LEU A 201 14.14 4.75 7.38
N LEU A 202 13.11 4.24 8.08
CA LEU A 202 11.96 5.07 8.40
C LEU A 202 12.39 6.14 9.42
N PRO A 203 11.89 7.38 9.30
CA PRO A 203 12.03 8.35 10.37
C PRO A 203 11.44 7.73 11.65
N LEU A 204 12.17 7.86 12.77
CA LEU A 204 11.61 7.48 14.08
C LEU A 204 10.35 8.33 14.28
N THR A 205 9.18 7.70 14.28
CA THR A 205 7.95 8.36 14.69
C THR A 205 8.11 8.67 16.17
N THR A 206 8.26 9.94 16.52
CA THR A 206 8.07 10.37 17.92
C THR A 206 6.67 9.95 18.34
N PRO A 207 6.53 9.27 19.50
CA PRO A 207 5.22 8.85 20.01
C PRO A 207 4.29 10.03 20.28
#